data_AF-A0A0M3IZY6-F1
#
_entry.id   AF-A0A0M3IZY6-F1
#
_cell.length_a   1.000
_cell.length_b   1.000
_cell.length_c   1.000
_cell.angle_alpha   90.00
_cell.angle_beta   90.00
_cell.angle_gamma   90.00
#
_symmetry.space_group_name_H-M   'P 1'
#
loop_
_entity.id
_entity.type
_entity.pdbx_description
1 polymer ?
#
loop_
_entity_poly.entity_id
_entity_poly.type
_entity_poly.pdbx_seq_one_letter_code
_entity_poly.pdbx_strand_id
1 'polypeptide(L)'
;MIPYIAYKHYQKKKQQAASMAEASANSSLIDFTDSNGSLTSSPQVSLLFNEREAFSLKGVAAKRILEGEESAEEWYVNGKLSIIEKAHGIMIEWEPVEEDGWVLTNGDDTADATLSTSPTVTGDAAARTPPRNSVGGTKLQFSVDIKDLRSFQCVEPKKGKGCAWIRFISKDGTNYIPLYFRHGGISSFVEHLQRYATLKRSARESNLVLFTDERIEALEQSVSILNLNSDFFSVSFMHLS
;
A
#
# COMPACT_ATOMS: atom_id res chain seq x y z
N MET A 1 35.04 -11.62 13.03
CA MET A 1 36.14 -11.12 12.18
C MET A 1 36.06 -11.87 10.86
N ILE A 2 35.67 -11.21 9.76
CA ILE A 2 35.49 -11.88 8.46
C ILE A 2 36.89 -12.12 7.86
N PRO A 3 37.23 -13.36 7.43
CA PRO A 3 38.55 -13.65 6.88
C PRO A 3 38.81 -12.82 5.61
N TYR A 4 40.03 -12.28 5.49
CA TYR A 4 40.45 -11.36 4.43
C TYR A 4 40.20 -11.88 2.99
N ILE A 5 40.21 -13.21 2.82
CA ILE A 5 39.90 -13.87 1.55
C ILE A 5 38.43 -13.63 1.15
N ALA A 6 37.49 -13.74 2.09
CA ALA A 6 36.07 -13.47 1.83
C ALA A 6 35.82 -12.00 1.48
N TYR A 7 36.57 -11.07 2.10
CA TYR A 7 36.51 -9.64 1.76
C TYR A 7 37.01 -9.36 0.33
N LYS A 8 38.09 -10.01 -0.12
CA LYS A 8 38.57 -9.89 -1.51
C LYS A 8 37.56 -10.43 -2.52
N HIS A 9 36.92 -11.56 -2.25
CA HIS A 9 35.89 -12.11 -3.13
C HIS A 9 34.65 -11.21 -3.19
N TYR A 10 34.24 -10.64 -2.06
CA TYR A 10 33.15 -9.67 -2.00
C TYR A 10 33.45 -8.42 -2.83
N GLN A 11 34.66 -7.85 -2.72
CA GLN A 11 35.05 -6.69 -3.51
C GLN A 11 35.14 -6.98 -5.01
N LYS A 12 35.68 -8.14 -5.40
CA LYS A 12 35.73 -8.55 -6.81
C LYS A 12 34.33 -8.75 -7.41
N LYS A 13 33.40 -9.34 -6.65
CA LYS A 13 31.99 -9.49 -7.06
C LYS A 13 31.27 -8.14 -7.17
N LYS A 14 31.57 -7.19 -6.26
CA LYS A 14 31.04 -5.82 -6.30
C LYS A 14 31.58 -5.03 -7.50
N GLN A 15 32.85 -5.18 -7.84
CA GLN A 15 33.46 -4.55 -9.02
C GLN A 15 32.96 -5.15 -10.34
N GLN A 16 32.75 -6.47 -10.41
CA GLN A 16 32.12 -7.10 -11.57
C GLN A 16 30.64 -6.68 -11.75
N ALA A 17 29.89 -6.54 -10.65
CA ALA A 17 28.53 -6.02 -10.69
C ALA A 17 28.49 -4.54 -11.12
N ALA A 18 29.44 -3.73 -10.66
CA ALA A 18 29.57 -2.33 -11.09
C ALA A 18 29.96 -2.20 -12.56
N SER A 19 30.91 -3.01 -13.06
CA SER A 19 31.30 -2.97 -14.47
C SER A 19 30.19 -3.49 -15.40
N MET A 20 29.36 -4.45 -14.96
CA MET A 20 28.18 -4.88 -15.70
C MET A 20 27.08 -3.80 -15.72
N ALA A 21 26.91 -3.05 -14.63
CA ALA A 21 25.98 -1.93 -14.57
C ALA A 21 26.43 -0.75 -15.45
N GLU A 22 27.73 -0.43 -15.47
CA GLU A 22 28.29 0.62 -16.35
C GLU A 22 28.29 0.21 -17.83
N ALA A 23 28.58 -1.05 -18.16
CA ALA A 23 28.48 -1.56 -19.52
C ALA A 23 27.03 -1.57 -20.04
N SER A 24 26.05 -1.79 -19.15
CA SER A 24 24.62 -1.66 -19.47
C SER A 24 24.18 -0.20 -19.65
N ALA A 25 24.79 0.75 -18.93
CA ALA A 25 24.46 2.17 -19.02
C ALA A 25 24.98 2.84 -20.31
N ASN A 26 26.08 2.33 -20.88
CA ASN A 26 26.67 2.88 -22.10
C ASN A 26 26.13 2.27 -23.40
N SER A 27 25.26 1.25 -23.33
CA SER A 27 24.73 0.55 -24.52
C SER A 27 23.41 1.11 -25.05
N SER A 28 22.89 2.22 -24.52
CA SER A 28 21.54 2.73 -24.86
C SER A 28 21.53 4.11 -25.53
N LEU A 29 22.57 4.42 -26.30
CA LEU A 29 22.54 5.52 -27.27
C LEU A 29 22.17 4.93 -28.63
N ILE A 30 20.87 4.76 -28.87
CA ILE A 30 20.38 4.45 -30.21
C ILE A 30 20.12 5.79 -30.88
N ASP A 31 21.11 6.29 -31.63
CA ASP A 31 20.92 7.45 -32.50
C ASP A 31 19.98 7.05 -33.64
N PHE A 32 18.78 7.63 -33.66
CA PHE A 32 17.91 7.57 -34.83
C PHE A 32 18.15 8.82 -35.67
N THR A 33 18.81 8.64 -36.82
CA THR A 33 18.91 9.67 -37.85
C THR A 33 17.65 9.65 -38.71
N ASP A 34 16.82 10.68 -38.65
CA ASP A 34 15.86 10.95 -39.73
C ASP A 34 16.61 11.54 -40.93
N SER A 35 16.04 11.34 -42.13
CA SER A 35 16.53 11.68 -43.47
C SER A 35 16.87 13.17 -43.67
N ASN A 36 16.60 14.03 -42.68
CA ASN A 36 16.88 15.47 -42.69
C ASN A 36 17.91 15.92 -41.63
N GLY A 37 18.61 15.01 -40.95
CA GLY A 37 19.82 15.33 -40.18
C GLY A 37 19.63 16.21 -38.94
N SER A 38 18.42 16.28 -38.37
CA SER A 38 18.16 17.07 -37.16
C SER A 38 18.15 16.19 -35.90
N LEU A 39 19.04 16.48 -34.96
CA LEU A 39 19.09 15.85 -33.64
C LEU A 39 17.96 16.41 -32.78
N THR A 40 16.90 15.63 -32.57
CA THR A 40 15.86 15.98 -31.60
C THR A 40 16.03 15.12 -30.35
N SER A 41 16.27 15.77 -29.21
CA SER A 41 16.34 15.10 -27.91
C SER A 41 14.93 14.69 -27.48
N SER A 42 14.61 13.40 -27.66
CA SER A 42 13.35 12.81 -27.19
C SER A 42 13.37 12.64 -25.66
N PRO A 43 12.23 12.83 -24.95
CA PRO A 43 12.22 12.86 -23.49
C PRO A 43 12.56 11.49 -22.90
N GLN A 44 13.60 11.50 -22.07
CA GLN A 44 14.05 10.51 -21.10
C GLN A 44 13.11 9.31 -20.90
N VAL A 45 13.49 8.16 -21.47
CA VAL A 45 13.01 6.86 -21.01
C VAL A 45 13.67 6.60 -19.65
N SER A 46 13.04 7.09 -18.58
CA SER A 46 13.33 6.65 -17.22
C SER A 46 13.23 5.12 -17.21
N LEU A 47 14.24 4.41 -16.70
CA LEU A 47 14.12 2.99 -16.39
C LEU A 47 13.08 2.85 -15.27
N LEU A 48 11.82 2.71 -15.69
CA LEU A 48 10.66 2.57 -14.85
C LEU A 48 10.79 1.26 -14.07
N PHE A 49 10.91 1.35 -12.74
CA PHE A 49 10.24 0.33 -11.93
C PHE A 49 8.77 0.44 -12.33
N ASN A 50 8.25 -0.54 -13.06
CA ASN A 50 6.86 -0.56 -13.49
C ASN A 50 5.96 -0.74 -12.26
N GLU A 51 5.72 0.36 -11.55
CA GLU A 51 4.61 0.46 -10.63
C GLU A 51 3.35 0.66 -11.47
N ARG A 52 2.40 -0.26 -11.35
CA ARG A 52 1.12 -0.18 -12.05
C ARG A 52 0.01 -0.03 -11.02
N GLU A 53 -0.67 1.10 -11.04
CA GLU A 53 -1.91 1.28 -10.27
C GLU A 53 -3.01 0.42 -10.91
N ALA A 54 -3.32 -0.71 -10.29
CA ALA A 54 -4.34 -1.65 -10.76
C ALA A 54 -5.76 -1.25 -10.34
N PHE A 55 -5.86 -0.47 -9.26
CA PHE A 55 -7.10 0.08 -8.74
C PHE A 55 -6.83 1.38 -8.00
N SER A 56 -7.75 2.34 -8.09
CA SER A 56 -7.70 3.61 -7.37
C SER A 56 -9.11 4.06 -7.02
N LEU A 57 -9.33 4.45 -5.76
CA LEU A 57 -10.61 4.97 -5.28
C LEU A 57 -10.37 6.19 -4.38
N LYS A 58 -10.84 7.35 -4.83
CA LYS A 58 -10.85 8.60 -4.05
C LYS A 58 -12.08 8.67 -3.14
N GLY A 59 -12.01 9.51 -2.11
CA GLY A 59 -13.12 9.72 -1.18
C GLY A 59 -13.28 8.61 -0.15
N VAL A 60 -12.24 7.78 0.02
CA VAL A 60 -12.10 6.83 1.13
C VAL A 60 -11.43 7.56 2.29
N ALA A 61 -12.11 7.68 3.42
CA ALA A 61 -11.65 8.55 4.50
C ALA A 61 -11.11 7.77 5.70
N ALA A 62 -10.18 8.36 6.44
CA ALA A 62 -9.74 7.89 7.74
C ALA A 62 -10.26 8.83 8.84
N LYS A 63 -10.69 8.29 9.98
CA LYS A 63 -11.09 9.10 11.13
C LYS A 63 -9.85 9.63 11.84
N ARG A 64 -9.73 10.95 11.99
CA ARG A 64 -8.73 11.60 12.85
C ARG A 64 -9.25 11.54 14.29
N ILE A 65 -8.45 10.97 15.18
CA ILE A 65 -8.74 10.97 16.62
C ILE A 65 -7.91 12.11 17.21
N LEU A 66 -8.56 13.20 17.63
CA LEU A 66 -7.91 14.25 18.42
C LEU A 66 -7.99 13.83 19.89
N GLU A 67 -6.85 13.71 20.56
CA GLU A 67 -6.82 13.45 22.01
C GLU A 67 -7.18 14.75 22.75
N GLY A 68 -8.23 14.72 23.58
CA GLY A 68 -8.48 15.79 24.58
C GLY A 68 -9.74 16.62 24.42
N GLU A 69 -10.60 16.38 23.43
CA GLU A 69 -11.86 17.14 23.26
C GLU A 69 -13.06 16.19 23.21
N GLU A 70 -13.90 16.21 24.25
CA GLU A 70 -15.18 15.46 24.31
C GLU A 70 -16.29 16.10 23.44
N SER A 71 -15.94 17.05 22.56
CA SER A 71 -16.87 17.76 21.70
C SER A 71 -16.84 17.23 20.25
N ALA A 72 -17.35 16.01 20.12
CA ALA A 72 -18.26 15.49 19.10
C ALA A 72 -18.32 16.07 17.67
N GLU A 73 -17.20 16.36 17.02
CA GLU A 73 -17.16 16.28 15.55
C GLU A 73 -16.22 15.15 15.11
N GLU A 74 -16.78 14.15 14.44
CA GLU A 74 -15.96 13.10 13.83
C GLU A 74 -15.24 13.69 12.63
N TRP A 75 -13.96 14.00 12.81
CA TRP A 75 -13.17 14.58 11.73
C TRP A 75 -12.63 13.47 10.84
N TYR A 76 -13.03 13.51 9.57
CA TYR A 76 -12.60 12.55 8.56
C TYR A 76 -11.60 13.21 7.61
N VAL A 77 -10.46 12.56 7.41
CA VAL A 77 -9.48 12.95 6.38
C VAL A 77 -9.77 12.13 5.14
N ASN A 78 -10.17 12.79 4.06
CA ASN A 78 -10.37 12.12 2.77
C ASN A 78 -9.03 11.67 2.20
N GLY A 79 -9.04 10.52 1.54
CA GLY A 79 -7.86 9.94 0.93
C GLY A 79 -8.16 9.15 -0.32
N LYS A 80 -7.09 8.60 -0.88
CA LYS A 80 -7.08 7.71 -2.03
C LYS A 80 -6.62 6.34 -1.56
N LEU A 81 -7.46 5.33 -1.80
CA LEU A 81 -7.14 3.92 -1.60
C LEU A 81 -6.74 3.32 -2.95
N SER A 82 -5.54 2.74 -3.03
CA SER A 82 -5.00 2.17 -4.27
C SER A 82 -4.53 0.73 -4.07
N ILE A 83 -4.64 -0.08 -5.13
CA ILE A 83 -3.94 -1.36 -5.25
C ILE A 83 -2.85 -1.17 -6.31
N ILE A 84 -1.59 -1.35 -5.93
CA ILE A 84 -0.43 -1.05 -6.78
C ILE A 84 0.40 -2.32 -6.96
N GLU A 85 0.60 -2.74 -8.21
CA GLU A 85 1.55 -3.78 -8.55
C GLU A 85 2.95 -3.14 -8.56
N LYS A 86 3.83 -3.59 -7.66
CA LYS A 86 5.23 -3.18 -7.61
C LYS A 86 6.14 -4.38 -7.86
N ALA A 87 7.39 -4.14 -8.21
CA ALA A 87 8.36 -5.19 -8.49
C ALA A 87 8.53 -6.21 -7.34
N HIS A 88 8.31 -5.78 -6.09
CA HIS A 88 8.47 -6.61 -4.90
C HIS A 88 7.17 -7.25 -4.40
N GLY A 89 5.99 -6.87 -4.91
CA GLY A 89 4.72 -7.33 -4.36
C GLY A 89 3.53 -6.47 -4.76
N ILE A 90 2.35 -6.85 -4.26
CA ILE A 90 1.10 -6.13 -4.52
C ILE A 90 0.76 -5.34 -3.27
N MET A 91 0.75 -4.01 -3.38
CA MET A 91 0.57 -3.11 -2.26
C MET A 91 -0.86 -2.61 -2.19
N ILE A 92 -1.44 -2.62 -0.99
CA ILE A 92 -2.60 -1.80 -0.65
C ILE A 92 -2.08 -0.52 -0.01
N GLU A 93 -2.37 0.62 -0.63
CA GLU A 93 -1.92 1.91 -0.15
C GLU A 93 -3.10 2.82 0.13
N TRP A 94 -3.07 3.52 1.25
CA TRP A 94 -3.98 4.62 1.50
C TRP A 94 -3.18 5.86 1.84
N GLU A 95 -3.46 6.95 1.13
CA GLU A 95 -2.84 8.25 1.37
C GLU A 95 -3.90 9.35 1.49
N PRO A 96 -3.69 10.34 2.38
CA PRO A 96 -4.57 11.48 2.44
C PRO A 96 -4.49 12.26 1.12
N VAL A 97 -5.64 12.74 0.65
CA VAL A 97 -5.72 13.69 -0.46
C VAL A 97 -5.97 15.04 0.17
N GLU A 98 -4.98 15.91 0.12
CA GLU A 98 -5.14 17.32 0.46
C GLU A 98 -5.99 17.94 -0.65
N GLU A 99 -7.30 17.92 -0.47
CA GLU A 99 -8.19 18.82 -1.18
C GLU A 99 -8.20 20.11 -0.35
N ASP A 100 -7.44 21.12 -0.82
CA ASP A 100 -7.41 22.47 -0.26
C ASP A 100 -8.85 22.95 0.01
N GLY A 101 -9.22 23.05 1.29
CA GLY A 101 -10.62 23.35 1.63
C GLY A 101 -10.91 23.67 3.09
N TRP A 102 -9.89 23.82 3.93
CA TRP A 102 -10.06 24.48 5.23
C TRP A 102 -9.70 25.96 5.07
N VAL A 103 -10.61 26.74 4.48
CA VAL A 103 -10.73 28.12 4.94
C VAL A 103 -11.21 27.98 6.38
N LEU A 104 -10.27 28.13 7.33
CA LEU A 104 -10.64 28.50 8.68
C LEU A 104 -11.37 29.82 8.55
N THR A 105 -12.70 29.80 8.39
CA THR A 105 -13.50 30.94 8.77
C THR A 105 -13.49 30.96 10.28
N ASN A 106 -12.35 31.34 10.85
CA ASN A 106 -12.32 31.89 12.19
C ASN A 106 -13.14 33.16 12.06
N GLY A 107 -14.41 33.07 12.46
CA GLY A 107 -15.18 34.25 12.78
C GLY A 107 -14.52 34.93 13.96
N ASP A 108 -13.61 35.84 13.68
CA ASP A 108 -13.42 37.02 14.52
C ASP A 108 -12.95 38.18 13.64
N ASP A 109 -13.80 39.19 13.57
CA ASP A 109 -13.54 40.47 12.92
C ASP A 109 -12.37 41.14 13.64
N THR A 110 -11.18 41.13 13.05
CA THR A 110 -10.22 42.23 13.25
C THR A 110 -9.33 42.35 12.03
N ALA A 111 -9.44 43.51 11.39
CA ALA A 111 -8.68 43.94 10.23
C ALA A 111 -7.16 43.80 10.41
N ASP A 112 -6.48 43.18 9.45
CA ASP A 112 -5.52 43.92 8.61
C ASP A 112 -5.21 43.10 7.35
N ALA A 113 -5.38 43.75 6.21
CA ALA A 113 -5.12 43.20 4.90
C ALA A 113 -3.70 43.60 4.49
N THR A 114 -2.75 42.66 4.54
CA THR A 114 -1.53 42.79 3.73
C THR A 114 -1.17 41.48 3.04
N LEU A 115 -1.47 41.48 1.75
CA LEU A 115 -1.08 40.50 0.74
C LEU A 115 0.45 40.43 0.66
N SER A 116 1.03 39.22 0.63
CA SER A 116 2.38 39.01 0.11
C SER A 116 2.49 37.63 -0.56
N THR A 117 2.30 37.59 -1.87
CA THR A 117 3.31 37.62 -2.95
C THR A 117 3.97 36.27 -3.22
N SER A 118 3.70 35.77 -4.43
CA SER A 118 4.36 34.66 -5.10
C SER A 118 5.89 34.76 -5.07
N PRO A 119 6.63 33.64 -5.04
CA PRO A 119 8.09 33.67 -5.02
C PRO A 119 8.66 33.96 -6.42
N THR A 120 9.52 34.96 -6.51
CA THR A 120 10.41 35.18 -7.66
C THR A 120 11.77 34.53 -7.36
N VAL A 121 12.25 33.78 -8.34
CA VAL A 121 13.51 33.03 -8.37
C VAL A 121 14.75 33.92 -8.29
N THR A 122 15.68 33.59 -7.39
CA THR A 122 17.16 33.64 -7.50
C THR A 122 17.65 33.00 -6.19
N GLY A 123 18.52 32.00 -6.10
CA GLY A 123 19.61 31.54 -6.95
C GLY A 123 20.84 31.46 -6.04
N ASP A 124 21.03 30.36 -5.30
CA ASP A 124 22.37 29.83 -4.98
C ASP A 124 22.33 28.44 -4.34
N ALA A 125 23.28 27.61 -4.77
CA ALA A 125 23.37 26.18 -4.52
C ALA A 125 24.25 25.85 -3.31
N ALA A 126 23.70 25.11 -2.35
CA ALA A 126 24.47 24.18 -1.51
C ALA A 126 23.54 23.12 -0.94
N ALA A 127 23.98 21.88 -1.05
CA ALA A 127 23.20 20.69 -0.83
C ALA A 127 22.88 20.39 0.66
N ARG A 128 21.89 19.50 0.81
CA ARG A 128 21.69 18.51 1.89
C ARG A 128 20.62 18.85 2.94
N THR A 129 19.47 18.19 2.73
CA THR A 129 18.54 17.62 3.72
C THR A 129 17.95 18.57 4.77
N PRO A 130 16.62 18.79 4.80
CA PRO A 130 15.97 19.13 6.05
C PRO A 130 15.89 17.86 6.93
N PRO A 131 16.35 17.92 8.19
CA PRO A 131 16.21 16.83 9.14
C PRO A 131 14.79 16.77 9.72
N ARG A 132 14.28 15.54 9.77
CA ARG A 132 13.51 14.90 10.85
C ARG A 132 12.62 15.77 11.78
N ASN A 133 11.36 15.34 11.86
CA ASN A 133 10.38 15.54 12.94
C ASN A 133 9.76 16.93 13.08
N SER A 134 8.71 17.17 12.28
CA SER A 134 7.58 17.98 12.73
C SER A 134 6.80 17.20 13.80
N VAL A 135 6.72 17.79 14.99
CA VAL A 135 5.96 17.32 16.14
C VAL A 135 4.46 17.57 15.86
N GLY A 136 3.63 16.52 15.92
CA GLY A 136 2.18 16.69 16.08
C GLY A 136 1.25 16.21 14.97
N GLY A 137 1.60 15.18 14.21
CA GLY A 137 0.62 14.54 13.31
C GLY A 137 1.12 13.20 12.80
N THR A 138 0.62 12.09 13.36
CA THR A 138 0.83 10.78 12.76
C THR A 138 0.36 10.84 11.32
N LYS A 139 1.27 10.69 10.36
CA LYS A 139 0.93 10.61 8.95
C LYS A 139 -0.05 9.45 8.81
N LEU A 140 -1.34 9.73 8.55
CA LEU A 140 -2.39 8.71 8.47
C LEU A 140 -2.21 7.77 7.25
N GLN A 141 -1.08 7.85 6.53
CA GLN A 141 -0.81 7.04 5.36
C GLN A 141 -0.27 5.65 5.74
N PHE A 142 -0.60 4.64 4.94
CA PHE A 142 0.06 3.34 5.01
C PHE A 142 0.25 2.73 3.61
N SER A 143 1.20 1.80 3.51
CA SER A 143 1.39 0.90 2.37
C SER A 143 1.74 -0.48 2.94
N VAL A 144 1.00 -1.50 2.53
CA VAL A 144 1.14 -2.87 3.03
C VAL A 144 1.06 -3.87 1.88
N ASP A 145 1.95 -4.87 1.86
CA ASP A 145 1.86 -5.97 0.90
C ASP A 145 0.67 -6.86 1.28
N ILE A 146 -0.15 -7.25 0.30
CA ILE A 146 -1.25 -8.21 0.48
C ILE A 146 -0.76 -9.49 1.18
N LYS A 147 0.48 -9.92 0.93
CA LYS A 147 1.08 -11.10 1.57
C LYS A 147 1.27 -10.96 3.07
N ASP A 148 1.33 -9.75 3.60
CA ASP A 148 1.48 -9.49 5.04
C ASP A 148 0.14 -9.37 5.76
N LEU A 149 -0.97 -9.38 5.01
CA LEU A 149 -2.32 -9.34 5.56
C LEU A 149 -2.82 -10.73 5.94
N ARG A 150 -3.49 -10.81 7.09
CA ARG A 150 -4.19 -12.00 7.57
C ARG A 150 -5.68 -11.90 7.27
N SER A 151 -6.25 -10.75 7.54
CA SER A 151 -7.68 -10.50 7.40
C SER A 151 -7.98 -9.02 7.27
N PHE A 152 -9.22 -8.69 6.95
CA PHE A 152 -9.77 -7.37 7.17
C PHE A 152 -11.17 -7.47 7.77
N GLN A 153 -11.48 -6.54 8.65
CA GLN A 153 -12.86 -6.30 9.06
C GLN A 153 -13.56 -5.54 7.94
N CYS A 154 -14.81 -5.89 7.67
CA CYS A 154 -15.69 -5.26 6.70
C CYS A 154 -17.05 -5.09 7.37
N VAL A 155 -17.42 -3.85 7.66
CA VAL A 155 -18.68 -3.50 8.32
C VAL A 155 -19.53 -2.71 7.35
N GLU A 156 -20.71 -3.26 7.05
CA GLU A 156 -21.72 -2.62 6.23
C GLU A 156 -22.60 -1.67 7.07
N PRO A 157 -23.13 -0.58 6.49
CA PRO A 157 -24.00 0.35 7.18
C PRO A 157 -25.30 -0.33 7.60
N LYS A 158 -25.70 -0.15 8.86
CA LYS A 158 -26.95 -0.73 9.37
C LYS A 158 -28.13 0.20 9.06
N LYS A 159 -29.15 -0.30 8.35
CA LYS A 159 -30.45 0.39 8.15
C LYS A 159 -30.31 1.84 7.69
N GLY A 160 -29.37 2.13 6.79
CA GLY A 160 -29.15 3.47 6.23
C GLY A 160 -28.50 4.49 7.18
N LYS A 161 -28.01 4.06 8.36
CA LYS A 161 -27.22 4.91 9.27
C LYS A 161 -25.74 4.54 9.21
N GLY A 162 -24.88 5.55 9.05
CA GLY A 162 -23.43 5.40 8.95
C GLY A 162 -22.93 5.07 7.54
N CYS A 163 -21.63 4.84 7.41
CA CYS A 163 -20.99 4.42 6.17
C CYS A 163 -20.28 3.06 6.34
N ALA A 164 -20.11 2.34 5.23
CA ALA A 164 -19.32 1.11 5.23
C ALA A 164 -17.87 1.44 5.58
N TRP A 165 -17.20 0.57 6.33
CA TRP A 165 -15.77 0.72 6.59
C TRP A 165 -15.05 -0.61 6.63
N ILE A 166 -13.74 -0.56 6.33
CA ILE A 166 -12.85 -1.69 6.48
C ILE A 166 -11.68 -1.37 7.41
N ARG A 167 -11.11 -2.40 8.01
CA ARG A 167 -9.86 -2.30 8.78
C ARG A 167 -8.99 -3.51 8.46
N PHE A 168 -7.80 -3.28 7.90
CA PHE A 168 -6.85 -4.35 7.65
C PHE A 168 -6.18 -4.84 8.93
N ILE A 169 -5.86 -6.13 8.98
CA ILE A 169 -5.19 -6.79 10.09
C ILE A 169 -4.04 -7.62 9.50
N SER A 170 -2.81 -7.29 9.89
CA SER A 170 -1.61 -8.00 9.46
C SER A 170 -1.44 -9.36 10.16
N LYS A 171 -0.57 -10.20 9.60
CA LYS A 171 -0.23 -11.52 10.16
C LYS A 171 0.39 -11.46 11.55
N ASP A 172 1.08 -10.37 11.87
CA ASP A 172 1.63 -10.06 13.20
C ASP A 172 0.58 -9.57 14.21
N GLY A 173 -0.67 -9.36 13.78
CA GLY A 173 -1.76 -8.83 14.62
C GLY A 173 -1.88 -7.31 14.61
N THR A 174 -1.02 -6.60 13.86
CA THR A 174 -1.08 -5.14 13.71
C THR A 174 -2.39 -4.75 13.03
N ASN A 175 -3.09 -3.76 13.59
CA ASN A 175 -4.33 -3.22 13.04
C ASN A 175 -4.04 -1.89 12.33
N TYR A 176 -4.44 -1.77 11.08
CA TYR A 176 -4.37 -0.50 10.35
C TYR A 176 -5.50 0.43 10.76
N ILE A 177 -5.40 1.69 10.36
CA ILE A 177 -6.49 2.66 10.56
C ILE A 177 -7.76 2.21 9.81
N PRO A 178 -8.95 2.39 10.39
CA PRO A 178 -10.20 2.17 9.66
C PRO A 178 -10.35 3.11 8.47
N LEU A 179 -10.80 2.56 7.35
CA LEU A 179 -11.08 3.28 6.11
C LEU A 179 -12.58 3.26 5.83
N TYR A 180 -13.17 4.44 5.73
CA TYR A 180 -14.60 4.68 5.59
C TYR A 180 -14.94 5.01 4.13
N PHE A 181 -15.81 4.19 3.54
CA PHE A 181 -16.29 4.32 2.16
C PHE A 181 -17.52 5.22 2.13
N ARG A 182 -17.29 6.52 2.28
CA ARG A 182 -18.37 7.53 2.40
C ARG A 182 -19.18 7.71 1.12
N HIS A 183 -18.57 7.41 -0.03
CA HIS A 183 -19.16 7.56 -1.36
C HIS A 183 -19.42 6.20 -2.03
N GLY A 184 -19.47 5.12 -1.25
CA GLY A 184 -19.54 3.75 -1.78
C GLY A 184 -18.19 3.25 -2.31
N GLY A 185 -18.21 2.30 -3.26
CA GLY A 185 -17.01 1.76 -3.90
C GLY A 185 -16.37 0.55 -3.21
N ILE A 186 -16.87 0.14 -2.02
CA ILE A 186 -16.34 -1.03 -1.30
C ILE A 186 -16.43 -2.33 -2.11
N SER A 187 -17.54 -2.56 -2.81
CA SER A 187 -17.71 -3.77 -3.64
C SER A 187 -16.71 -3.80 -4.80
N SER A 188 -16.49 -2.65 -5.45
CA SER A 188 -15.51 -2.54 -6.54
C SER A 188 -14.08 -2.73 -6.04
N PHE A 189 -13.75 -2.18 -4.87
CA PHE A 189 -12.46 -2.42 -4.22
C PHE A 189 -12.25 -3.91 -3.92
N VAL A 190 -13.24 -4.59 -3.31
CA VAL A 190 -13.16 -6.02 -2.99
C VAL A 190 -13.03 -6.86 -4.26
N GLU A 191 -13.77 -6.54 -5.33
CA GLU A 191 -13.68 -7.23 -6.62
C GLU A 191 -12.27 -7.13 -7.24
N HIS A 192 -11.63 -5.96 -7.17
CA HIS A 192 -10.25 -5.79 -7.65
C HIS A 192 -9.24 -6.49 -6.75
N LEU A 193 -9.49 -6.49 -5.44
CA LEU A 193 -8.64 -7.19 -4.46
C LEU A 193 -8.66 -8.70 -4.68
N GLN A 194 -9.81 -9.27 -5.08
CA GLN A 194 -9.96 -10.70 -5.38
C GLN A 194 -9.13 -11.19 -6.57
N ARG A 195 -8.60 -10.29 -7.41
CA ARG A 195 -7.67 -10.68 -8.49
C ARG A 195 -6.28 -11.04 -7.98
N TYR A 196 -5.94 -10.63 -6.76
CA TYR A 196 -4.62 -10.81 -6.16
C TYR A 196 -4.62 -11.74 -4.95
N ALA A 197 -5.78 -12.01 -4.36
CA ALA A 197 -5.90 -12.91 -3.22
C ALA A 197 -7.28 -13.57 -3.14
N THR A 198 -7.31 -14.78 -2.63
CA THR A 198 -8.57 -15.48 -2.33
C THR A 198 -9.11 -14.97 -1.00
N LEU A 199 -10.33 -14.45 -1.02
CA LEU A 199 -10.99 -13.84 0.12
C LEU A 199 -12.12 -14.75 0.63
N LYS A 200 -12.10 -15.09 1.92
CA LYS A 200 -13.09 -15.98 2.55
C LYS A 200 -13.73 -15.31 3.76
N ARG A 201 -15.06 -15.33 3.85
CA ARG A 201 -15.73 -14.86 5.08
C ARG A 201 -15.43 -15.81 6.24
N SER A 202 -15.17 -15.24 7.41
CA SER A 202 -14.99 -16.02 8.63
C SER A 202 -16.30 -16.69 9.04
N ALA A 203 -16.23 -17.97 9.42
CA ALA A 203 -17.36 -18.71 9.97
C ALA A 203 -17.69 -18.29 11.41
N ARG A 204 -16.73 -17.67 12.11
CA ARG A 204 -16.87 -17.26 13.52
C ARG A 204 -17.31 -15.79 13.66
N GLU A 205 -16.91 -14.94 12.72
CA GLU A 205 -17.13 -13.49 12.77
C GLU A 205 -17.65 -12.99 11.42
N SER A 206 -18.93 -12.57 11.36
CA SER A 206 -19.61 -12.24 10.10
C SER A 206 -19.02 -11.03 9.36
N ASN A 207 -18.35 -10.14 10.09
CA ASN A 207 -17.69 -8.94 9.58
C ASN A 207 -16.20 -9.16 9.29
N LEU A 208 -15.66 -10.38 9.44
CA LEU A 208 -14.26 -10.65 9.18
C LEU A 208 -14.07 -11.42 7.86
N VAL A 209 -13.17 -10.93 7.03
CA VAL A 209 -12.78 -11.54 5.76
C VAL A 209 -11.30 -11.92 5.83
N LEU A 210 -10.97 -13.16 5.51
CA LEU A 210 -9.64 -13.75 5.61
C LEU A 210 -8.94 -13.72 4.25
N PHE A 211 -7.66 -13.38 4.25
CA PHE A 211 -6.78 -13.59 3.10
C PHE A 211 -6.28 -15.04 3.13
N THR A 212 -6.50 -15.77 2.05
CA THR A 212 -6.10 -17.18 1.90
C THR A 212 -5.13 -17.33 0.72
N ASP A 213 -4.09 -18.15 0.90
CA ASP A 213 -3.21 -18.59 -0.19
C ASP A 213 -3.80 -19.90 -0.73
N GLU A 214 -4.19 -19.91 -2.01
CA GLU A 214 -4.79 -21.08 -2.66
C GLU A 214 -3.95 -22.35 -2.51
N ARG A 215 -2.62 -22.22 -2.47
CA ARG A 215 -1.71 -23.38 -2.31
C ARG A 215 -1.79 -23.94 -0.89
N ILE A 216 -1.95 -23.06 0.10
CA ILE A 216 -2.12 -23.47 1.50
C ILE A 216 -3.51 -24.08 1.69
N GLU A 217 -4.55 -23.51 1.08
CA GLU A 217 -5.91 -24.07 1.16
C GLU A 217 -5.98 -25.45 0.47
N ALA A 218 -5.39 -25.62 -0.71
CA ALA A 218 -5.31 -26.92 -1.37
C ALA A 218 -4.56 -27.96 -0.51
N LEU A 219 -3.50 -27.52 0.18
CA LEU A 219 -2.76 -28.36 1.13
C LEU A 219 -3.64 -28.75 2.33
N GLU A 220 -4.31 -27.80 2.97
CA GLU A 220 -5.22 -28.07 4.11
C GLU A 220 -6.36 -29.01 3.73
N GLN A 221 -6.93 -28.84 2.53
CA GLN A 221 -7.94 -29.76 1.98
C GLN A 221 -7.37 -31.17 1.79
N SER A 222 -6.18 -31.30 1.21
CA SER A 222 -5.53 -32.60 1.03
C SER A 222 -5.25 -33.31 2.36
N VAL A 223 -4.77 -32.58 3.37
CA VAL A 223 -4.53 -33.12 4.73
C VAL A 223 -5.84 -33.54 5.39
N SER A 224 -6.90 -32.74 5.24
CA SER A 224 -8.22 -33.06 5.79
C SER A 224 -8.80 -34.34 5.17
N ILE A 225 -8.66 -34.53 3.85
CA ILE A 225 -9.06 -35.75 3.14
C ILE A 225 -8.24 -36.97 3.60
N LEU A 226 -6.94 -36.80 3.85
CA LEU A 226 -6.09 -37.88 4.38
C LEU A 226 -6.51 -38.29 5.79
N ASN A 227 -6.87 -37.33 6.64
CA ASN A 227 -7.32 -37.62 8.00
C ASN A 227 -8.62 -38.44 8.01
N LEU A 228 -9.58 -38.11 7.13
CA LEU A 228 -10.83 -38.87 6.97
C LEU A 228 -10.60 -40.34 6.56
N ASN A 229 -9.55 -40.63 5.77
CA ASN A 229 -9.22 -42.00 5.42
C ASN A 229 -8.70 -42.80 6.63
N SER A 230 -7.93 -42.16 7.52
CA SER A 230 -7.42 -42.84 8.73
C SER A 230 -8.53 -43.29 9.69
N ASP A 231 -9.62 -42.53 9.78
CA ASP A 231 -10.80 -42.90 10.56
C ASP A 231 -11.58 -44.07 9.91
N PHE A 232 -11.66 -44.11 8.58
CA PHE A 232 -12.30 -45.21 7.84
C PHE A 232 -11.57 -46.56 8.03
N PHE A 233 -10.23 -46.55 8.02
CA PHE A 233 -9.44 -47.75 8.29
C PHE A 233 -9.47 -48.17 9.76
N SER A 234 -9.71 -47.25 10.69
CA SER A 234 -9.76 -47.56 12.13
C SER A 234 -11.05 -48.30 12.52
N VAL A 235 -12.20 -47.96 11.90
CA VAL A 235 -13.48 -48.64 12.18
C VAL A 235 -13.55 -50.02 11.51
N SER A 236 -12.93 -50.18 10.33
CA SER A 236 -12.97 -51.44 9.56
C SER A 236 -12.17 -52.58 10.20
N PHE A 237 -11.22 -52.27 11.09
CA PHE A 237 -10.43 -53.28 11.81
C PHE A 237 -11.02 -53.69 13.18
N MET A 238 -12.10 -53.05 13.66
CA MET A 238 -12.76 -53.43 14.91
C MET A 238 -13.95 -54.39 14.73
N HIS A 239 -14.23 -54.88 13.52
CA HIS A 239 -15.30 -55.84 13.24
C HIS A 239 -14.82 -57.25 12.82
N LEU A 240 -13.53 -57.54 13.01
CA LEU A 240 -12.93 -58.86 12.77
C LEU A 240 -12.15 -59.30 14.02
N SER A 241 -12.88 -59.69 15.06
CA SER A 241 -12.36 -60.50 16.18
C SER A 241 -13.48 -61.36 16.75
#